data_AF-A0A1Q2L3Q9-F1
#
_entry.id   AF-A0A1Q2L3Q9-F1
#
_cell.length_a   1.000
_cell.length_b   1.000
_cell.length_c   1.000
_cell.angle_alpha   90.00
_cell.angle_beta   90.00
_cell.angle_gamma   90.00
#
_symmetry.space_group_name_H-M   'P 1'
#
loop_
_entity.id
_entity.type
_entity.pdbx_description
1 polymer ?
#
loop_
_entity_poly.entity_id
_entity_poly.type
_entity_poly.pdbx_seq_one_letter_code
_entity_poly.pdbx_strand_id
1 'polypeptide(L)'
;MDNVRAEEFEGLDAVVIMEPALPEAAKPEFAAVYEDSPIPFFFADSETIIYAFLDEQVDYGETLETEPGEYLMGAFNGTTISLGLYNDIKSKETIASAYNRLFKIIETAKETGNFK
;
A
#
# COMPACT_ATOMS: atom_id res chain seq x y z
N MET A 1 -19.14 -13.23 3.84
CA MET A 1 -18.31 -12.51 2.85
C MET A 1 -17.57 -13.57 2.07
N ASP A 2 -17.62 -13.50 0.74
CA ASP A 2 -16.76 -14.34 -0.09
C ASP A 2 -15.32 -13.97 0.25
N ASN A 3 -14.63 -14.85 0.97
CA ASN A 3 -13.20 -14.70 1.24
C ASN A 3 -12.52 -14.40 -0.08
N VAL A 4 -11.75 -13.31 -0.13
CA VAL A 4 -10.85 -13.03 -1.24
C VAL A 4 -10.09 -14.30 -1.54
N ARG A 5 -10.35 -14.88 -2.72
CA ARG A 5 -9.81 -16.19 -3.01
C ARG A 5 -8.38 -15.97 -3.42
N ALA A 6 -7.45 -16.70 -2.81
CA ALA A 6 -6.04 -16.64 -3.20
C ALA A 6 -5.82 -16.83 -4.72
N GLU A 7 -6.78 -17.48 -5.40
CA GLU A 7 -6.90 -17.63 -6.85
C GLU A 7 -6.91 -16.29 -7.61
N GLU A 8 -7.48 -15.21 -7.04
CA GLU A 8 -7.56 -13.88 -7.66
C GLU A 8 -6.19 -13.19 -7.74
N PHE A 9 -5.22 -13.64 -6.95
CA PHE A 9 -3.86 -13.12 -6.92
C PHE A 9 -2.83 -14.11 -7.47
N GLU A 10 -3.28 -15.21 -8.07
CA GLU A 10 -2.36 -16.21 -8.63
C GLU A 10 -1.46 -15.58 -9.70
N GLY A 11 -0.15 -15.74 -9.52
CA GLY A 11 0.86 -15.18 -10.43
C GLY A 11 1.18 -13.70 -10.22
N LEU A 12 0.58 -13.03 -9.22
CA LEU A 12 0.95 -11.68 -8.80
C LEU A 12 1.89 -11.73 -7.60
N ASP A 13 2.86 -10.81 -7.59
CA ASP A 13 3.79 -10.65 -6.46
C ASP A 13 3.33 -9.55 -5.48
N ALA A 14 2.53 -8.59 -5.95
CA ALA A 14 2.00 -7.46 -5.19
C ALA A 14 0.90 -6.74 -5.99
N VAL A 15 0.14 -5.87 -5.33
CA VAL A 15 -0.77 -4.90 -5.96
C VAL A 15 -0.36 -3.48 -5.61
N VAL A 16 -0.33 -2.58 -6.59
CA VAL A 16 -0.09 -1.14 -6.39
C VAL A 16 -1.33 -0.38 -6.84
N ILE A 17 -1.94 0.35 -5.92
CA ILE A 17 -3.11 1.20 -6.13
C ILE A 17 -2.60 2.64 -6.29
N MET A 18 -2.92 3.23 -7.43
CA MET A 18 -2.50 4.58 -7.79
C MET A 18 -3.50 5.62 -7.30
N GLU A 19 -3.04 6.86 -7.10
CA GLU A 19 -3.83 8.03 -6.65
C GLU A 19 -5.29 8.05 -7.14
N PRO A 20 -5.61 7.88 -8.45
CA PRO A 20 -6.98 8.01 -8.93
C PRO A 20 -7.94 6.93 -8.42
N ALA A 21 -7.41 5.80 -7.94
CA ALA A 21 -8.18 4.68 -7.42
C ALA A 21 -8.24 4.67 -5.88
N LEU A 22 -7.48 5.53 -5.19
CA LEU A 22 -7.43 5.55 -3.72
C LEU A 22 -8.78 5.82 -3.06
N PRO A 23 -9.63 6.77 -3.54
CA PRO A 23 -10.93 7.00 -2.91
C PRO A 23 -11.86 5.78 -2.98
N GLU A 24 -11.74 4.98 -4.03
CA GLU A 24 -12.49 3.73 -4.16
C GLU A 24 -11.90 2.64 -3.28
N ALA A 25 -10.57 2.51 -3.28
CA ALA A 25 -9.83 1.53 -2.48
C ALA A 25 -9.98 1.76 -0.96
N ALA A 26 -10.32 2.98 -0.55
CA ALA A 26 -10.55 3.31 0.85
C ALA A 26 -11.98 3.03 1.33
N LYS A 27 -12.84 2.44 0.49
CA LYS A 27 -14.16 1.98 0.97
C LYS A 27 -13.97 0.88 2.00
N PRO A 28 -14.73 0.89 3.12
CA PRO A 28 -14.58 -0.09 4.21
C PRO A 28 -14.62 -1.55 3.75
N GLU A 29 -15.40 -1.85 2.70
CA GLU A 29 -15.51 -3.19 2.12
C GLU A 29 -14.19 -3.81 1.62
N PHE A 30 -13.15 -2.99 1.39
CA PHE A 30 -11.84 -3.47 0.96
C PHE A 30 -10.84 -3.67 2.11
N ALA A 31 -11.13 -3.23 3.34
CA ALA A 31 -10.19 -3.36 4.46
C ALA A 31 -9.83 -4.83 4.73
N ALA A 32 -10.84 -5.71 4.80
CA ALA A 32 -10.66 -7.16 4.94
C ALA A 32 -9.89 -7.78 3.76
N VAL A 33 -10.01 -7.21 2.56
CA VAL A 33 -9.26 -7.68 1.37
C VAL A 33 -7.75 -7.48 1.57
N TYR A 34 -7.36 -6.35 2.14
CA TYR A 34 -5.94 -6.05 2.39
C TYR A 34 -5.38 -6.82 3.58
N GLU A 35 -6.19 -7.04 4.62
CA GLU A 35 -5.81 -7.80 5.81
C GLU A 35 -5.60 -9.29 5.49
N ASP A 36 -6.52 -9.90 4.75
CA ASP A 36 -6.50 -11.34 4.43
C ASP A 36 -5.69 -11.69 3.17
N SER A 37 -5.09 -10.68 2.52
CA SER A 37 -4.37 -10.88 1.26
C SER A 37 -3.13 -11.77 1.42
N PRO A 38 -2.91 -12.75 0.51
CA PRO A 38 -1.68 -13.53 0.47
C PRO A 38 -0.49 -12.75 -0.11
N ILE A 39 -0.71 -11.55 -0.65
CA ILE A 39 0.32 -10.69 -1.26
C ILE A 39 0.25 -9.26 -0.72
N PRO A 40 1.36 -8.51 -0.73
CA PRO A 40 1.38 -7.14 -0.25
C PRO A 40 0.57 -6.18 -1.14
N PHE A 41 -0.11 -5.23 -0.51
CA PHE A 41 -0.76 -4.09 -1.15
C PHE A 41 0.01 -2.80 -0.90
N PHE A 42 0.06 -1.93 -1.90
CA PHE A 42 0.72 -0.63 -1.81
C PHE A 42 -0.20 0.48 -2.32
N PHE A 43 -0.22 1.60 -1.60
CA PHE A 43 -0.99 2.80 -1.93
C PHE A 43 -0.01 3.91 -2.29
N ALA A 44 -0.07 4.35 -3.55
CA ALA A 44 0.84 5.33 -4.09
C ALA A 44 0.22 6.73 -4.07
N ASP A 45 0.99 7.70 -3.57
CA ASP A 45 0.69 9.13 -3.65
C ASP A 45 -0.61 9.52 -2.93
N SER A 46 -0.87 8.88 -1.78
CA SER A 46 -1.99 9.20 -0.91
C SER A 46 -1.66 10.41 -0.03
N GLU A 47 -2.66 11.29 0.17
CA GLU A 47 -2.56 12.42 1.11
C GLU A 47 -3.03 12.05 2.54
N THR A 48 -3.55 10.83 2.75
CA THR A 48 -4.00 10.34 4.05
C THR A 48 -3.23 9.11 4.52
N ILE A 49 -3.18 8.90 5.83
CA ILE A 49 -2.49 7.78 6.48
C ILE A 49 -2.99 6.41 6.02
N ILE A 50 -2.13 5.39 6.11
CA ILE A 50 -2.44 4.02 5.68
C ILE A 50 -3.68 3.42 6.38
N TYR A 51 -3.99 3.86 7.61
CA TYR A 51 -5.14 3.35 8.36
C TYR A 51 -6.49 3.70 7.74
N ALA A 52 -6.58 4.74 6.90
CA ALA A 52 -7.78 5.04 6.12
C ALA A 52 -8.15 3.94 5.10
N PHE A 53 -7.24 3.00 4.83
CA PHE A 53 -7.49 1.85 3.97
C PHE A 53 -7.68 0.55 4.75
N LEU A 54 -7.09 0.44 5.94
CA LEU A 54 -6.99 -0.81 6.70
C LEU A 54 -8.00 -0.92 7.84
N ASP A 55 -8.56 0.20 8.30
CA ASP A 55 -9.53 0.23 9.40
C ASP A 55 -10.88 0.75 8.88
N GLU A 56 -11.90 -0.11 8.93
CA GLU A 56 -13.27 0.21 8.51
C GLU A 56 -13.89 1.40 9.28
N GLN A 57 -13.30 1.77 10.43
CA GLN A 57 -13.76 2.89 11.27
C GLN A 57 -13.06 4.22 10.95
N VAL A 58 -12.04 4.22 10.07
CA VAL A 58 -11.27 5.42 9.73
C VAL A 58 -11.64 5.89 8.33
N ASP A 59 -12.26 7.07 8.26
CA ASP A 59 -12.70 7.66 7.00
C ASP A 59 -11.53 8.25 6.19
N TYR A 60 -11.49 7.94 4.90
CA TYR A 60 -10.56 8.53 3.93
C TYR A 60 -10.84 10.02 3.72
N GLY A 61 -9.85 10.87 4.01
CA GLY A 61 -9.96 12.32 3.87
C GLY A 61 -10.41 13.06 5.14
N GLU A 62 -10.68 12.36 6.25
CA GLU A 62 -10.61 13.01 7.56
C GLU A 62 -9.15 13.35 7.91
N THR A 63 -8.94 14.40 8.71
CA THR A 63 -7.73 15.25 8.90
C THR A 63 -6.42 14.57 9.34
N LEU A 64 -6.25 13.27 9.14
CA LEU A 64 -5.04 12.52 9.40
C LEU A 64 -4.20 12.45 8.10
N GLU A 65 -3.33 13.45 7.96
CA GLU A 65 -2.38 13.57 6.84
C GLU A 65 -1.18 12.64 7.02
N THR A 66 -0.60 12.15 5.91
CA THR A 66 0.67 11.42 5.92
C THR A 66 1.84 12.28 6.39
N GLU A 67 2.95 11.67 6.77
CA GLU A 67 4.17 12.45 7.00
C GLU A 67 4.65 13.10 5.69
N PRO A 68 5.22 14.32 5.73
CA PRO A 68 5.77 14.96 4.55
C PRO A 68 6.80 14.07 3.85
N GLY A 69 6.63 13.88 2.54
CA GLY A 69 7.57 13.12 1.72
C GLY A 69 7.24 11.63 1.57
N GLU A 70 6.28 11.08 2.34
CA GLU A 70 5.74 9.73 2.09
C GLU A 70 5.09 9.65 0.70
N TYR A 71 5.35 8.55 -0.02
CA TYR A 71 4.84 8.38 -1.38
C TYR A 71 4.30 6.98 -1.65
N LEU A 72 4.86 5.93 -1.04
CA LEU A 72 4.28 4.59 -1.10
C LEU A 72 4.08 4.09 0.33
N MET A 73 2.87 3.66 0.64
CA MET A 73 2.56 2.97 1.89
C MET A 73 2.17 1.53 1.60
N GLY A 74 2.73 0.56 2.32
CA GLY A 74 2.50 -0.86 2.10
C GLY A 74 1.89 -1.55 3.31
N ALA A 75 1.04 -2.54 3.06
CA ALA A 75 0.44 -3.41 4.08
C ALA A 75 0.59 -4.88 3.68
N PHE A 76 1.05 -5.71 4.61
CA PHE A 76 1.17 -7.16 4.43
C PHE A 76 1.32 -7.89 5.77
N ASN A 77 0.53 -8.95 6.00
CA ASN A 77 0.58 -9.79 7.19
C ASN A 77 0.63 -8.98 8.51
N GLY A 78 -0.27 -8.00 8.65
CA GLY A 78 -0.36 -7.12 9.82
C GLY A 78 0.81 -6.15 10.01
N THR A 79 1.73 -6.06 9.05
CA THR A 79 2.85 -5.11 9.06
C THR A 79 2.60 -3.99 8.05
N THR A 80 2.97 -2.77 8.41
CA THR A 80 2.96 -1.62 7.50
C THR A 80 4.36 -1.07 7.26
N ILE A 81 4.57 -0.47 6.10
CA ILE A 81 5.79 0.27 5.74
C ILE A 81 5.44 1.55 5.01
N SER A 82 6.34 2.53 5.04
CA SER A 82 6.29 3.68 4.17
C SER A 82 7.62 3.90 3.46
N LEU A 83 7.54 4.42 2.24
CA LEU A 83 8.67 4.81 1.41
C LEU A 83 8.50 6.27 1.00
N GLY A 84 9.39 7.10 1.52
CA GLY A 84 9.47 8.49 1.13
C GLY A 84 10.24 8.72 -0.18
N LEU A 85 9.97 9.85 -0.81
CA LEU A 85 10.75 10.37 -1.93
C LEU A 85 12.11 10.85 -1.46
N TYR A 86 13.11 10.80 -2.35
CA TYR A 86 14.43 11.31 -2.02
C TYR A 86 14.39 12.84 -1.83
N ASN A 87 14.86 13.32 -0.67
CA ASN A 87 14.77 14.72 -0.23
C ASN A 87 13.34 15.30 -0.26
N ASP A 88 12.31 14.46 -0.18
CA ASP A 88 10.90 14.86 -0.23
C ASP A 88 10.52 15.62 -1.52
N ILE A 89 11.32 15.46 -2.59
CA ILE A 89 11.09 16.10 -3.88
C ILE A 89 10.25 15.17 -4.75
N LYS A 90 9.11 15.65 -5.25
CA LYS A 90 8.31 14.94 -6.26
C LYS A 90 8.85 15.23 -7.67
N SER A 91 9.68 14.32 -8.18
CA SER A 91 10.19 14.33 -9.55
C SER A 91 10.14 12.93 -10.15
N LYS A 92 10.30 12.84 -11.47
CA LYS A 92 10.36 11.54 -12.15
C LYS A 92 11.48 10.65 -11.59
N GLU A 93 12.64 11.23 -11.28
CA GLU A 93 13.82 10.53 -10.78
C GLU A 93 13.62 10.01 -9.35
N THR A 94 13.04 10.82 -8.47
CA THR A 94 12.80 10.43 -7.06
C THR A 94 11.66 9.41 -6.96
N ILE A 95 10.63 9.52 -7.81
CA ILE A 95 9.57 8.51 -7.95
C ILE A 95 10.16 7.19 -8.45
N ALA A 96 10.97 7.22 -9.51
CA ALA A 96 11.63 5.99 -10.01
C ALA A 96 12.52 5.34 -8.94
N SER A 97 13.23 6.14 -8.13
CA SER A 97 14.00 5.65 -6.99
C SER A 97 13.12 5.01 -5.90
N ALA A 98 11.93 5.54 -5.64
CA ALA A 98 10.95 4.91 -4.74
C ALA A 98 10.47 3.54 -5.27
N TYR A 99 10.12 3.44 -6.55
CA TYR A 99 9.74 2.16 -7.16
C TYR A 99 10.88 1.13 -7.19
N ASN A 100 12.13 1.57 -7.41
CA ASN A 100 13.29 0.66 -7.32
C ASN A 100 13.45 0.06 -5.92
N ARG A 101 13.13 0.82 -4.87
CA ARG A 101 13.12 0.32 -3.48
C ARG A 101 11.92 -0.59 -3.23
N LEU A 102 10.75 -0.22 -3.75
CA LEU A 102 9.54 -1.03 -3.68
C LEU A 102 9.75 -2.43 -4.26
N PHE A 103 10.32 -2.56 -5.46
CA PHE A 103 10.53 -3.88 -6.07
C PHE A 103 11.42 -4.80 -5.23
N LYS A 104 12.45 -4.26 -4.57
CA LYS A 104 13.28 -5.05 -3.65
C LYS A 104 12.50 -5.53 -2.42
N ILE A 105 11.58 -4.69 -1.93
CA ILE A 105 10.70 -5.05 -0.82
C ILE A 105 9.71 -6.14 -1.23
N ILE A 106 9.17 -6.06 -2.45
CA ILE A 106 8.29 -7.10 -3.00
C ILE A 106 9.05 -8.43 -3.12
N GLU A 107 10.29 -8.41 -3.61
CA GLU A 107 11.16 -9.60 -3.65
C GLU A 107 11.37 -10.19 -2.24
N THR A 108 11.68 -9.35 -1.25
CA THR A 108 11.81 -9.80 0.15
C THR A 108 10.50 -10.40 0.67
N ALA A 109 9.37 -9.74 0.46
CA ALA A 109 8.06 -10.20 0.91
C ALA A 109 7.66 -11.55 0.32
N LYS A 110 7.99 -11.79 -0.95
CA LYS A 110 7.79 -13.06 -1.61
C LYS A 110 8.63 -14.19 -1.00
N GLU A 111 9.86 -13.88 -0.57
CA GLU A 111 10.78 -14.85 0.00
C GLU A 111 10.50 -15.15 1.49
N THR A 112 10.09 -14.14 2.26
CA THR A 112 10.00 -14.22 3.72
C THR A 112 8.57 -14.22 4.27
N GLY A 113 7.58 -13.83 3.47
CA GLY A 113 6.19 -13.66 3.93
C GLY A 113 5.99 -12.42 4.81
N ASN A 114 6.87 -11.43 4.75
CA ASN A 114 6.74 -10.15 5.47
C ASN A 114 7.62 -9.07 4.81
N PHE A 115 7.63 -7.83 5.29
CA PHE A 115 8.55 -6.82 4.75
C PHE A 115 10.00 -6.89 5.27
N LYS A 116 10.37 -7.89 6.10
CA LYS A 116 11.66 -7.97 6.84
C LYS A 116 12.21 -9.37 7.07
#